data_AF-A0A7X2D3E8-F1
#
_entry.id   AF-A0A7X2D3E8-F1
#
_cell.length_a   1.000
_cell.length_b   1.000
_cell.length_c   1.000
_cell.angle_alpha   90.00
_cell.angle_beta   90.00
_cell.angle_gamma   90.00
#
_symmetry.space_group_name_H-M   'P 1'
#
loop_
_entity.id
_entity.type
_entity.pdbx_description
1 polymer ?
#
loop_
_entity_poly.entity_id
_entity_poly.type
_entity_poly.pdbx_seq_one_letter_code
_entity_poly.pdbx_strand_id
1 'polypeptide(L)'
;EWIEPGCPQQNGRHERMHRTLKAETARPPAATVADQQVRFDRFRASFNDERPHEALGQVPPATLWRPSPRVYPDHLLEPWYGPDHAVRRVRSDGSIKWAGVFVFVSEALVGELVGIMETESGDWIVKFFDIKLGVIIKLGVIDQANRKLRRFAPPRPGRRKAEQTQNTVTHVAGQ
;
A
#
# COMPACT_ATOMS: atom_id res chain seq x y z
N GLU A 1 10.53 15.90 0.29
CA GLU A 1 9.81 15.57 1.54
C GLU A 1 8.53 14.82 1.21
N TRP A 2 8.14 13.88 2.07
CA TRP A 2 6.91 13.12 1.95
C TRP A 2 5.82 13.76 2.82
N ILE A 3 4.55 13.58 2.44
CA ILE A 3 3.41 14.04 3.24
C ILE A 3 3.42 13.34 4.59
N GLU A 4 3.29 14.10 5.67
CA GLU A 4 3.21 13.56 7.01
C GLU A 4 1.88 12.82 7.22
N PRO A 5 1.90 11.64 7.89
CA PRO A 5 0.69 10.89 8.16
C PRO A 5 -0.33 11.72 8.95
N GLY A 6 -1.50 11.96 8.37
CA GLY A 6 -2.59 12.69 9.05
C GLY A 6 -2.58 14.20 8.84
N CYS A 7 -1.81 14.73 7.89
CA CYS A 7 -1.80 16.15 7.52
C CYS A 7 -2.41 16.40 6.12
N PRO A 8 -3.76 16.41 5.97
CA PRO A 8 -4.43 16.70 4.70
C PRO A 8 -4.03 18.04 4.06
N GLN A 9 -3.62 19.02 4.87
CA GLN A 9 -3.25 20.37 4.43
C GLN A 9 -2.01 20.37 3.52
N GLN A 10 -1.17 19.34 3.60
CA GLN A 10 -0.03 19.14 2.71
C GLN A 10 -0.42 18.57 1.34
N ASN A 11 -1.69 18.19 1.13
CA ASN A 11 -2.21 17.71 -0.16
C ASN A 11 -2.61 18.82 -1.12
N GLY A 12 -2.37 20.10 -0.78
CA GLY A 12 -2.86 21.25 -1.56
C GLY A 12 -2.49 21.20 -3.05
N ARG A 13 -1.34 20.60 -3.41
CA ARG A 13 -0.94 20.40 -4.81
C ARG A 13 -1.81 19.37 -5.55
N HIS A 14 -2.11 18.24 -4.93
CA HIS A 14 -3.02 17.23 -5.50
C HIS A 14 -4.44 17.76 -5.56
N GLU A 15 -4.86 18.52 -4.56
CA GLU A 15 -6.18 19.13 -4.50
C GLU A 15 -6.38 20.22 -5.58
N ARG A 16 -5.33 21.01 -5.88
CA ARG A 16 -5.35 21.99 -6.98
C ARG A 16 -5.46 21.31 -8.35
N MET A 17 -4.72 20.22 -8.59
CA MET A 17 -4.85 19.46 -9.84
C MET A 17 -6.26 18.90 -10.02
N HIS A 18 -6.83 18.29 -8.97
CA HIS A 18 -8.20 17.76 -9.03
C HIS A 18 -9.25 18.86 -9.29
N ARG A 19 -9.04 20.07 -8.77
CA ARG A 19 -9.91 21.22 -9.05
C ARG A 19 -9.86 21.62 -10.51
N THR A 20 -8.65 21.73 -11.08
CA THR A 20 -8.42 22.06 -12.49
C THR A 20 -9.01 20.99 -13.41
N LEU A 21 -8.76 19.70 -13.12
CA LEU A 21 -9.36 18.58 -13.86
C LEU A 21 -10.89 18.70 -13.92
N LYS A 22 -11.54 18.91 -12.78
CA LYS A 22 -13.01 19.03 -12.72
C LYS A 22 -13.52 20.24 -13.49
N ALA A 23 -12.82 21.38 -13.41
CA ALA A 23 -13.20 22.59 -14.14
C ALA A 23 -13.11 22.39 -15.65
N GLU A 24 -12.06 21.73 -16.15
CA GLU A 24 -11.81 21.59 -17.58
C GLU A 24 -12.57 20.42 -18.22
N THR A 25 -12.90 19.38 -17.46
CA THR A 25 -13.50 18.16 -18.02
C THR A 25 -14.97 17.96 -17.63
N ALA A 26 -15.36 18.33 -16.41
CA ALA A 26 -16.62 17.88 -15.80
C ALA A 26 -17.58 19.01 -15.42
N ARG A 27 -17.30 20.27 -15.81
CA ARG A 27 -18.13 21.44 -15.50
C ARG A 27 -18.32 22.36 -16.72
N PRO A 28 -19.49 22.32 -17.39
CA PRO A 28 -20.54 21.31 -17.24
C PRO A 28 -20.06 19.93 -17.73
N PRO A 29 -20.64 18.82 -17.25
CA PRO A 29 -20.34 17.49 -17.77
C PRO A 29 -20.69 17.40 -19.26
N ALA A 30 -20.03 16.51 -19.99
CA ALA A 30 -20.40 16.24 -21.38
C ALA A 30 -21.75 15.53 -21.46
N ALA A 31 -22.40 15.60 -22.63
CA ALA A 31 -23.71 15.01 -22.86
C ALA A 31 -23.70 13.47 -22.84
N THR A 32 -22.55 12.86 -23.19
CA THR A 32 -22.39 11.41 -23.24
C THR A 32 -21.09 10.97 -22.57
N VAL A 33 -21.01 9.69 -22.20
CA VAL A 33 -19.79 9.08 -21.64
C VAL A 33 -18.63 9.14 -22.65
N ALA A 34 -18.91 8.95 -23.94
CA ALA A 34 -17.90 9.02 -24.99
C ALA A 34 -17.31 10.44 -25.11
N ASP A 35 -18.15 11.47 -25.12
CA ASP A 35 -17.69 12.86 -25.16
C ASP A 35 -16.91 13.24 -23.89
N GLN A 36 -17.32 12.69 -22.75
CA GLN A 36 -16.62 12.89 -21.48
C GLN A 36 -15.22 12.26 -21.53
N GLN A 37 -15.08 11.07 -22.12
CA GLN A 37 -13.78 10.43 -22.32
C GLN A 37 -12.87 11.26 -23.22
N VAL A 38 -13.38 11.81 -24.33
CA VAL A 38 -12.63 12.71 -25.22
C VAL A 38 -12.10 13.94 -24.47
N ARG A 39 -12.89 14.52 -23.56
CA ARG A 39 -12.43 15.63 -22.71
C ARG A 39 -11.33 15.21 -21.75
N PHE A 40 -11.43 14.03 -21.14
CA PHE A 40 -10.38 13.48 -20.28
C PHE A 40 -9.10 13.17 -21.05
N ASP A 41 -9.21 12.61 -22.25
CA ASP A 41 -8.06 12.31 -23.10
C ASP A 41 -7.32 13.59 -23.52
N ARG A 42 -8.07 14.64 -23.89
CA ARG A 42 -7.50 15.97 -24.18
C ARG A 42 -6.81 16.57 -22.96
N PHE A 43 -7.43 16.53 -21.79
CA PHE A 43 -6.83 17.00 -20.55
C PHE A 43 -5.52 16.24 -20.27
N ARG A 44 -5.53 14.91 -20.44
CA ARG A 44 -4.36 14.06 -20.19
C ARG A 44 -3.20 14.42 -21.12
N ALA A 45 -3.47 14.66 -22.40
CA ALA A 45 -2.45 15.08 -23.36
C ALA A 45 -1.86 16.43 -22.96
N SER A 46 -2.70 17.45 -22.73
CA SER A 46 -2.20 18.78 -22.35
C SER A 46 -1.45 18.78 -21.02
N PHE A 47 -1.95 18.08 -20.01
CA PHE A 47 -1.32 17.98 -18.69
C PHE A 47 0.02 17.22 -18.69
N ASN A 48 0.15 16.16 -19.50
CA ASN A 48 1.36 15.33 -19.50
C ASN A 48 2.40 15.78 -20.53
N ASP A 49 1.97 16.26 -21.70
CA ASP A 49 2.84 16.49 -22.85
C ASP A 49 3.13 17.98 -23.09
N GLU A 50 2.24 18.89 -22.70
CA GLU A 50 2.34 20.32 -23.04
C GLU A 50 2.66 21.21 -21.83
N ARG A 51 2.05 20.93 -20.67
CA ARG A 51 2.08 21.84 -19.53
C ARG A 51 3.39 21.72 -18.75
N PRO A 52 4.19 22.81 -18.63
CA PRO A 52 5.39 22.78 -17.80
C PRO A 52 5.00 22.74 -16.33
N HIS A 53 5.61 21.82 -15.57
CA HIS A 53 5.35 21.67 -14.14
C HIS A 53 6.54 22.20 -13.34
N GLU A 54 6.29 23.15 -12.45
CA GLU A 54 7.31 23.80 -11.62
C GLU A 54 8.14 22.80 -10.81
N ALA A 55 7.47 21.81 -10.21
CA ALA A 55 8.15 20.75 -9.45
C ALA A 55 9.02 19.82 -10.31
N LEU A 56 8.92 19.91 -11.64
CA LEU A 56 9.74 19.18 -12.61
C LEU A 56 10.72 20.13 -13.33
N GLY A 57 10.95 21.35 -12.81
CA GLY A 57 11.85 22.33 -13.41
C GLY A 57 11.29 22.99 -14.67
N GLN A 58 9.97 23.19 -14.74
CA GLN A 58 9.27 23.73 -15.93
C GLN A 58 9.32 22.81 -17.15
N VAL A 59 9.38 21.50 -16.91
CA VAL A 59 9.36 20.49 -17.97
C VAL A 59 8.06 19.66 -17.89
N PRO A 60 7.46 19.26 -19.03
CA PRO A 60 6.29 18.39 -19.03
C PRO A 60 6.57 16.99 -18.43
N PRO A 61 5.60 16.40 -17.69
CA PRO A 61 5.74 15.07 -17.09
C PRO A 61 6.21 13.97 -18.04
N ALA A 62 5.73 13.96 -19.29
CA ALA A 62 6.00 12.91 -20.26
C ALA A 62 7.49 12.81 -20.65
N THR A 63 8.28 13.85 -20.42
CA THR A 63 9.73 13.83 -20.70
C THR A 63 10.54 13.07 -19.64
N LEU A 64 10.02 12.99 -18.41
CA LEU A 64 10.70 12.37 -17.27
C LEU A 64 10.14 10.97 -16.98
N TRP A 65 8.85 10.77 -17.22
CA TRP A 65 8.20 9.50 -16.98
C TRP A 65 8.20 8.61 -18.22
N ARG A 66 8.64 7.37 -18.06
CA ARG A 66 8.52 6.31 -19.05
C ARG A 66 7.76 5.13 -18.45
N PRO A 67 6.91 4.44 -19.22
CA PRO A 67 6.32 3.19 -18.78
C PRO A 67 7.40 2.22 -18.29
N SER A 68 7.10 1.51 -17.21
CA SER A 68 7.98 0.45 -16.72
C SER A 68 8.11 -0.64 -17.79
N PRO A 69 9.33 -1.03 -18.20
CA PRO A 69 9.51 -2.16 -19.12
C PRO A 69 9.15 -3.50 -18.46
N ARG A 70 9.06 -3.52 -17.13
CA ARG A 70 8.64 -4.71 -16.38
C ARG A 70 7.13 -4.90 -16.56
N VAL A 71 6.77 -5.93 -17.32
CA VAL A 71 5.39 -6.41 -17.45
C VAL A 71 4.91 -6.90 -16.09
N TYR A 72 3.69 -6.50 -15.73
CA TYR A 72 3.02 -7.04 -14.55
C TYR A 72 2.56 -8.47 -14.87
N PRO A 73 3.01 -9.50 -14.14
CA PRO A 73 2.67 -10.88 -14.46
C PRO A 73 1.19 -11.16 -14.17
N ASP A 74 0.52 -11.91 -15.05
CA ASP A 74 -0.88 -12.31 -14.88
C ASP A 74 -1.07 -13.30 -13.71
N HIS A 75 -0.02 -14.02 -13.36
CA HIS A 75 0.02 -14.95 -12.24
C HIS A 75 1.35 -14.86 -11.50
N LEU A 76 1.29 -14.72 -10.18
CA LEU A 76 2.48 -14.82 -9.33
C LEU A 76 2.80 -16.31 -9.13
N LEU A 77 4.04 -16.70 -9.44
CA LEU A 77 4.52 -18.05 -9.14
C LEU A 77 4.46 -18.29 -7.63
N GLU A 78 4.05 -19.49 -7.20
CA GLU A 78 4.15 -19.86 -5.79
C GLU A 78 5.61 -19.72 -5.31
N PRO A 79 5.84 -19.19 -4.10
CA PRO A 79 7.20 -19.02 -3.60
C PRO A 79 7.89 -20.37 -3.45
N TRP A 80 9.05 -20.53 -4.10
CA TRP A 80 9.92 -21.67 -3.85
C TRP A 80 10.81 -21.39 -2.64
N TYR A 81 10.83 -22.33 -1.70
CA TYR A 81 11.69 -22.28 -0.53
C TYR A 81 12.72 -23.41 -0.61
N GLY A 82 13.95 -23.10 -0.19
CA GLY A 82 15.04 -24.08 -0.16
C GLY A 82 14.76 -25.25 0.80
N PRO A 83 15.56 -26.33 0.72
CA PRO A 83 15.40 -27.53 1.54
C PRO A 83 15.58 -27.28 3.05
N ASP A 84 16.20 -26.16 3.42
CA ASP A 84 16.38 -25.65 4.78
C ASP A 84 15.13 -24.97 5.36
N HIS A 85 14.06 -24.83 4.57
CA HIS A 85 12.81 -24.23 5.03
C HIS A 85 11.71 -25.28 5.19
N ALA A 86 11.01 -25.22 6.32
CA ALA A 86 9.70 -25.82 6.42
C ALA A 86 8.65 -24.90 5.80
N VAL A 87 7.87 -25.43 4.86
CA VAL A 87 6.81 -24.67 4.18
C VAL A 87 5.48 -24.89 4.88
N ARG A 88 4.71 -23.81 5.09
CA ARG A 88 3.36 -23.84 5.66
C ARG A 88 2.42 -22.95 4.88
N ARG A 89 1.18 -23.40 4.69
CA ARG A 89 0.12 -22.57 4.12
C ARG A 89 -0.59 -21.79 5.22
N VAL A 90 -0.81 -20.50 5.00
CA VAL A 90 -1.54 -19.63 5.92
C VAL A 90 -3.03 -19.97 5.83
N ARG A 91 -3.63 -20.22 7.00
CA ARG A 91 -5.05 -20.57 7.15
C ARG A 91 -5.94 -19.35 6.95
N SER A 92 -7.25 -19.58 6.87
CA SER A 92 -8.29 -18.55 6.69
C SER A 92 -8.31 -17.48 7.79
N ASP A 93 -7.78 -17.77 8.97
CA ASP A 93 -7.67 -16.85 10.11
C ASP A 93 -6.31 -16.11 10.16
N GLY A 94 -5.49 -16.24 9.11
CA GLY A 94 -4.17 -15.62 9.03
C GLY A 94 -3.07 -16.33 9.84
N SER A 95 -3.34 -17.53 10.38
CA SER A 95 -2.39 -18.29 11.20
C SER A 95 -1.73 -19.46 10.46
N ILE A 96 -0.61 -19.95 11.00
CA ILE A 96 0.05 -21.20 10.60
C ILE A 96 0.14 -22.16 11.79
N LYS A 97 0.14 -23.48 11.52
CA LYS A 97 0.44 -24.49 12.54
C LYS A 97 1.94 -24.75 12.59
N TRP A 98 2.56 -24.48 13.75
CA TRP A 98 3.98 -24.68 14.00
C TRP A 98 4.21 -25.31 15.38
N ALA A 99 5.00 -26.38 15.46
CA ALA A 99 5.33 -27.08 16.71
C ALA A 99 4.11 -27.38 17.63
N GLY A 100 2.97 -27.76 17.04
CA GLY A 100 1.74 -28.08 17.78
C GLY A 100 0.86 -26.88 18.17
N VAL A 101 1.32 -25.64 17.94
CA VAL A 101 0.56 -24.42 18.23
C VAL A 101 0.20 -23.66 16.95
N PHE A 102 -0.78 -22.75 17.05
CA PHE A 102 -1.12 -21.81 15.99
C PHE A 102 -0.44 -20.47 16.23
N VAL A 103 0.28 -19.97 15.23
CA VAL A 103 0.98 -18.68 15.25
C VAL A 103 0.34 -17.76 14.22
N PHE A 104 -0.14 -16.60 14.66
CA PHE A 104 -0.70 -15.60 13.75
C PHE A 104 0.41 -14.95 12.91
N VAL A 105 0.24 -14.92 11.59
CA VAL A 105 1.16 -14.32 10.62
C VAL A 105 0.56 -13.04 10.04
N SER A 106 -0.50 -13.18 9.23
CA SER A 106 -1.19 -12.07 8.58
C SER A 106 -2.42 -12.57 7.84
N GLU A 107 -3.55 -11.86 7.94
CA GLU A 107 -4.74 -12.10 7.10
C GLU A 107 -4.49 -11.79 5.62
N ALA A 108 -3.57 -10.86 5.32
CA ALA A 108 -3.23 -10.51 3.94
C ALA A 108 -2.51 -11.63 3.17
N LEU A 109 -2.08 -12.68 3.88
CA LEU A 109 -1.39 -13.84 3.30
C LEU A 109 -2.26 -15.10 3.34
N VAL A 110 -3.56 -15.00 3.63
CA VAL A 110 -4.47 -16.17 3.65
C VAL A 110 -4.37 -16.93 2.33
N GLY A 111 -4.16 -18.24 2.42
CA GLY A 111 -3.99 -19.12 1.25
C GLY A 111 -2.57 -19.18 0.71
N GLU A 112 -1.68 -18.24 1.06
CA GLU A 112 -0.30 -18.21 0.59
C GLU A 112 0.60 -19.19 1.34
N LEU A 113 1.71 -19.57 0.69
CA LEU A 113 2.78 -20.34 1.30
C LEU A 113 3.78 -19.41 1.99
N VAL A 114 4.21 -19.78 3.19
CA VAL A 114 5.31 -19.15 3.92
C VAL A 114 6.40 -20.17 4.24
N GLY A 115 7.64 -19.72 4.17
CA GLY A 115 8.83 -20.51 4.49
C GLY A 115 9.29 -20.20 5.90
N ILE A 116 9.72 -21.23 6.63
CA ILE A 116 10.13 -21.15 8.02
C ILE A 116 11.52 -21.77 8.12
N MET A 117 12.51 -20.96 8.48
CA MET A 117 13.92 -21.36 8.58
C MET A 117 14.37 -21.24 10.03
N GLU A 118 15.04 -22.27 10.54
CA GLU A 118 15.68 -22.23 11.86
C GLU A 118 16.96 -21.38 11.82
N THR A 119 17.16 -20.55 12.84
CA THR A 119 18.37 -19.74 13.03
C THR A 119 19.40 -20.49 13.88
N GLU A 120 20.64 -20.02 13.87
CA GLU A 120 21.69 -20.54 14.76
C GLU A 120 21.33 -20.42 16.26
N SER A 121 20.50 -19.42 16.63
CA SER A 121 19.97 -19.27 17.99
C SER A 121 18.89 -20.29 18.37
N GLY A 122 18.41 -21.08 17.40
CA GLY A 122 17.30 -22.03 17.56
C GLY A 122 15.91 -21.39 17.47
N ASP A 123 15.82 -20.11 17.10
CA ASP A 123 14.56 -19.46 16.76
C ASP A 123 14.18 -19.76 15.30
N TRP A 124 12.98 -19.39 14.87
CA TRP A 124 12.55 -19.60 13.48
C TRP A 124 12.13 -18.29 12.80
N ILE A 125 12.72 -18.00 11.64
CA ILE A 125 12.33 -16.87 10.80
C ILE A 125 11.24 -17.31 9.83
N VAL A 126 10.11 -16.58 9.83
CA VAL A 126 9.03 -16.75 8.85
C VAL A 126 9.21 -15.77 7.70
N LYS A 127 9.15 -16.26 6.46
CA LYS A 127 9.33 -15.48 5.23
C LYS A 127 8.19 -15.69 4.24
N PHE A 128 7.83 -14.64 3.51
CA PHE A 128 7.00 -14.70 2.30
C PHE A 128 7.84 -14.20 1.12
N PHE A 129 8.11 -15.06 0.14
CA PHE A 129 9.22 -14.86 -0.80
C PHE A 129 10.51 -14.46 -0.04
N ASP A 130 11.17 -13.40 -0.48
CA ASP A 130 12.39 -12.85 0.14
C ASP A 130 12.10 -11.91 1.33
N ILE A 131 10.82 -11.71 1.68
CA ILE A 131 10.40 -10.78 2.73
C ILE A 131 10.33 -11.53 4.07
N LYS A 132 11.18 -11.13 5.02
CA LYS A 132 11.14 -11.59 6.41
C LYS A 132 9.92 -10.97 7.13
N LEU A 133 8.96 -11.81 7.51
CA LEU A 133 7.74 -11.36 8.20
C LEU A 133 7.98 -11.17 9.70
N GLY A 134 8.80 -12.04 10.31
CA GLY A 134 9.11 -12.01 11.73
C GLY A 134 9.73 -13.31 12.24
N VAL A 135 9.87 -13.40 13.56
CA VAL A 135 10.54 -14.49 14.27
C VAL A 135 9.54 -15.19 15.20
N ILE A 136 9.55 -16.51 15.16
CA ILE A 136 8.97 -17.38 16.18
C ILE A 136 10.12 -17.72 17.13
N ILE A 137 10.01 -17.28 18.38
CA ILE A 137 11.04 -17.57 19.38
C ILE A 137 10.87 -19.00 19.88
N LYS A 138 11.99 -19.71 20.09
CA LYS A 138 11.97 -21.03 20.74
C LYS A 138 11.29 -20.91 22.10
N LEU A 139 10.14 -21.56 22.25
CA LEU A 139 9.36 -21.56 23.49
C LEU A 139 10.15 -22.26 24.62
N GLY A 140 11.05 -21.54 25.26
CA GLY A 140 11.37 -21.74 26.67
C GLY A 140 10.25 -21.11 27.49
N VAL A 141 9.73 -21.85 28.47
CA VAL A 141 8.81 -21.46 29.54
C VAL A 141 8.66 -19.92 29.66
N ILE A 142 7.43 -19.42 29.55
CA ILE A 142 7.02 -17.98 29.56
C ILE A 142 6.83 -17.40 28.14
N ASP A 143 5.72 -17.74 27.49
CA ASP A 143 4.75 -16.73 27.02
C ASP A 143 3.49 -17.43 26.44
N GLN A 144 2.62 -17.93 27.32
CA GLN A 144 1.29 -18.40 26.88
C GLN A 144 0.40 -17.25 26.36
N ALA A 145 0.83 -15.98 26.50
CA ALA A 145 0.08 -14.78 26.13
C ALA A 145 0.45 -14.18 24.76
N ASN A 146 1.67 -14.41 24.24
CA ASN A 146 2.09 -13.93 22.91
C ASN A 146 2.27 -15.07 21.90
N ARG A 147 1.14 -15.64 21.45
CA ARG A 147 1.04 -16.51 20.25
C ARG A 147 1.25 -15.74 18.93
N LYS A 148 2.11 -14.72 18.95
CA LYS A 148 2.29 -13.73 17.89
C LYS A 148 3.73 -13.78 17.39
N LEU A 149 3.86 -13.71 16.07
CA LEU A 149 5.13 -13.49 15.40
C LEU A 149 5.79 -12.20 15.95
N ARG A 150 7.02 -12.30 16.47
CA ARG A 150 7.77 -11.08 16.81
C ARG A 150 8.23 -10.41 15.52
N ARG A 151 7.79 -9.17 15.32
CA ARG A 151 8.14 -8.38 14.13
C ARG A 151 9.58 -7.90 14.22
N PHE A 152 10.28 -7.86 13.09
CA PHE A 152 11.61 -7.27 13.00
C PHE A 152 11.62 -5.74 13.15
N ALA A 153 10.49 -5.09 12.82
CA ALA A 153 10.31 -3.65 12.95
C ALA A 153 9.29 -3.34 14.06
N PRO A 154 9.45 -2.21 14.79
CA PRO A 154 8.46 -1.76 15.76
C PRO A 154 7.09 -1.60 15.07
N PRO A 155 5.98 -1.85 15.78
CA PRO A 155 4.66 -1.60 15.22
C PRO A 155 4.60 -0.16 14.74
N ARG A 156 4.24 0.03 13.45
CA ARG A 156 3.92 1.38 12.97
C ARG A 156 2.81 1.91 13.89
N PRO A 157 2.93 3.15 14.42
CA PRO A 157 1.88 3.73 15.23
C PRO A 157 0.57 3.62 14.44
N GLY A 158 -0.42 2.99 15.07
CA GLY A 158 -1.75 2.87 14.47
C GLY A 158 -2.23 4.25 14.07
N ARG A 159 -2.87 4.36 12.90
CA ARG A 159 -3.51 5.60 12.45
C ARG A 159 -4.40 6.06 13.61
N ARG A 160 -4.03 7.15 14.30
CA ARG A 160 -4.94 7.76 15.29
C ARG A 160 -6.25 8.02 14.54
N LYS A 161 -7.37 7.52 15.04
CA LYS A 161 -8.69 7.98 14.57
C LYS A 161 -8.63 9.50 14.66
N ALA A 162 -8.71 10.18 13.52
CA ALA A 162 -8.86 11.62 13.53
C ALA A 162 -10.09 11.91 14.38
N GLU A 163 -9.91 12.60 15.51
CA GLU A 163 -11.03 13.20 16.22
C GLU A 163 -11.72 14.11 15.22
N GLN A 164 -12.98 13.84 14.93
CA GLN A 164 -13.83 14.74 14.17
C GLN A 164 -13.97 16.02 15.00
N THR A 165 -13.09 16.98 14.80
CA THR A 165 -13.33 18.35 15.25
C THR A 165 -14.52 18.88 14.46
N GLN A 166 -15.60 19.21 15.19
CA GLN A 166 -16.91 19.66 14.67
C GLN A 166 -16.87 20.97 13.86
N ASN A 167 -15.70 21.51 13.52
CA ASN A 167 -15.57 22.77 12.80
C ASN A 167 -15.37 22.50 11.30
N THR A 168 -16.38 21.92 10.65
CA THR A 168 -16.47 22.01 9.19
C THR A 168 -17.08 23.37 8.85
N VAL A 169 -16.32 24.16 8.09
CA VAL A 169 -16.71 25.48 7.59
C VAL A 169 -18.07 25.38 6.90
N THR A 170 -19.09 26.03 7.48
CA THR A 170 -20.39 26.26 6.85
C THR A 170 -20.17 27.18 5.66
N HIS A 171 -20.29 26.64 4.45
CA HIS A 171 -20.40 27.44 3.23
C HIS A 171 -21.73 28.20 3.29
N VAL A 172 -21.69 29.51 3.54
CA VAL A 172 -22.82 30.40 3.28
C VAL A 172 -22.81 30.70 1.79
N ALA A 173 -23.84 30.24 1.07
CA ALA A 173 -24.09 30.66 -0.30
C ALA A 173 -24.53 32.13 -0.27
N GLY A 174 -23.80 32.99 -0.99
CA GLY A 174 -24.17 34.39 -1.19
C GLY A 174 -25.49 34.51 -1.94
N GLN A 175 -26.28 35.52 -1.53
CA GLN A 175 -27.34 36.10 -2.36
C GLN A 175 -26.73 36.94 -3.49
#